data_AF-A0A9E5ZLV6-F1
#
_entry.id   AF-A0A9E5ZLV6-F1
#
_cell.length_a   1.000
_cell.length_b   1.000
_cell.length_c   1.000
_cell.angle_alpha   90.00
_cell.angle_beta   90.00
_cell.angle_gamma   90.00
#
_symmetry.space_group_name_H-M   'P 1'
#
loop_
_entity.id
_entity.type
_entity.pdbx_description
1 polymer ?
#
loop_
_entity_poly.entity_id
_entity_poly.type
_entity_poly.pdbx_seq_one_letter_code
_entity_poly.pdbx_strand_id
1 'polypeptide(L)'
;MKQLIFIFLILLINKSVVSQEVKIDSNLSEKQNAEWFMKFEKLSLKSEQITTIKKKIFADTIYVRQNSKIRIIIKNQKKLKKIDCECKIVFVLYFKKGGHLLDPIEHPKTNEILKLITEKNIDNIRILEGYDGTALYGSKGKCGVVLMHSNSRKLKRKIKNVL
;
A
#
# COMPACT_ATOMS: atom_id res chain seq x y z
N MET A 1 -16.00 -66.08 16.94
CA MET A 1 -15.87 -65.81 15.49
C MET A 1 -16.92 -64.80 15.08
N LYS A 2 -16.50 -63.77 14.32
CA LYS A 2 -17.33 -62.77 13.63
C LYS A 2 -17.98 -61.73 14.57
N GLN A 3 -17.85 -60.42 14.40
CA GLN A 3 -17.26 -59.63 13.33
C GLN A 3 -16.94 -58.24 13.88
N LEU A 4 -15.66 -57.89 13.75
CA LEU A 4 -15.00 -56.63 14.06
C LEU A 4 -15.28 -55.55 13.00
N ILE A 5 -16.54 -55.27 12.64
CA ILE A 5 -16.83 -54.36 11.52
C ILE A 5 -18.03 -53.46 11.82
N PHE A 6 -17.88 -52.51 12.75
CA PHE A 6 -18.75 -51.32 12.79
C PHE A 6 -17.99 -50.06 13.24
N ILE A 7 -16.68 -49.99 12.96
CA ILE A 7 -15.87 -48.77 13.07
C ILE A 7 -15.29 -48.46 11.69
N PHE A 8 -16.13 -48.19 10.70
CA PHE A 8 -15.64 -47.63 9.42
C PHE A 8 -16.67 -46.80 8.64
N LEU A 9 -17.72 -46.31 9.28
CA LEU A 9 -18.75 -45.49 8.61
C LEU A 9 -18.95 -44.10 9.23
N ILE A 10 -17.95 -43.58 9.98
CA ILE A 10 -17.96 -42.21 10.53
C ILE A 10 -16.76 -41.38 10.02
N LEU A 11 -15.96 -41.91 9.08
CA LEU A 11 -14.80 -41.21 8.51
C LEU A 11 -15.06 -40.47 7.19
N LEU A 12 -16.31 -40.40 6.70
CA LEU A 12 -16.64 -39.80 5.39
C LEU A 12 -17.17 -38.36 5.42
N ILE A 13 -17.18 -37.67 6.58
CA ILE A 13 -17.70 -36.28 6.66
C ILE A 13 -16.59 -35.22 6.71
N ASN A 14 -15.32 -35.60 6.71
CA ASN A 14 -14.23 -34.61 6.75
C ASN A 14 -13.60 -34.40 5.37
N LYS A 15 -13.67 -33.14 4.93
CA LYS A 15 -13.00 -32.49 3.78
C LYS A 15 -13.86 -32.22 2.54
N SER A 16 -15.06 -31.68 2.72
CA SER A 16 -15.42 -30.53 1.88
C SER A 16 -14.57 -29.33 2.33
N VAL A 17 -13.31 -29.30 1.89
CA VAL A 17 -12.58 -28.03 1.84
C VAL A 17 -13.39 -27.16 0.91
N VAL A 18 -14.08 -26.18 1.48
CA VAL A 18 -14.69 -25.09 0.73
C VAL A 18 -13.54 -24.37 0.06
N SER A 19 -13.19 -24.82 -1.14
CA SER A 19 -12.35 -24.07 -2.07
C SER A 19 -13.22 -22.94 -2.59
N GLN A 20 -13.41 -21.90 -1.77
CA GLN A 20 -13.66 -20.59 -2.34
C GLN A 20 -12.39 -20.28 -3.12
N GLU A 21 -12.48 -20.34 -4.45
CA GLU A 21 -11.54 -19.61 -5.28
C GLU A 21 -11.56 -18.18 -4.75
N VAL A 22 -10.47 -17.79 -4.10
CA VAL A 22 -10.26 -16.38 -3.79
C VAL A 22 -10.13 -15.74 -5.16
N LYS A 23 -11.25 -15.18 -5.65
CA LYS A 23 -11.20 -14.21 -6.73
C LYS A 23 -10.26 -13.14 -6.22
N ILE A 24 -9.04 -13.15 -6.73
CA ILE A 24 -8.10 -12.08 -6.48
C ILE A 24 -8.77 -10.88 -7.13
N ASP A 25 -9.43 -10.05 -6.32
CA ASP A 25 -9.96 -8.78 -6.79
C ASP A 25 -8.80 -8.08 -7.50
N SER A 26 -8.96 -7.85 -8.80
CA SER A 26 -7.91 -7.28 -9.65
C SER A 26 -7.51 -5.87 -9.22
N ASN A 27 -8.32 -5.26 -8.34
CA ASN A 27 -8.25 -3.87 -7.96
C ASN A 27 -7.79 -3.76 -6.49
N LEU A 28 -6.78 -2.92 -6.25
CA LEU A 28 -6.31 -2.57 -4.92
C LEU A 28 -7.36 -1.71 -4.21
N SER A 29 -7.88 -2.20 -3.09
CA SER A 29 -8.96 -1.56 -2.32
C SER A 29 -8.48 -0.84 -1.05
N GLU A 30 -9.31 0.09 -0.53
CA GLU A 30 -9.10 0.74 0.77
C GLU A 30 -8.95 -0.28 1.91
N LYS A 31 -9.74 -1.37 1.87
CA LYS A 31 -9.70 -2.44 2.88
C LYS A 31 -8.37 -3.17 2.89
N GLN A 32 -7.83 -3.53 1.72
CA GLN A 32 -6.54 -4.20 1.62
C GLN A 32 -5.39 -3.33 2.16
N ASN A 33 -5.45 -2.02 1.94
CA ASN A 33 -4.47 -1.10 2.51
C ASN A 33 -4.64 -0.93 4.02
N ALA A 34 -5.87 -0.87 4.53
CA ALA A 34 -6.12 -0.84 5.98
C ALA A 34 -5.57 -2.09 6.68
N GLU A 35 -5.75 -3.27 6.09
CA GLU A 35 -5.16 -4.52 6.61
C GLU A 35 -3.63 -4.49 6.56
N TRP A 36 -3.05 -3.87 5.52
CA TRP A 36 -1.61 -3.66 5.44
C TRP A 36 -1.12 -2.71 6.53
N PHE A 37 -1.80 -1.58 6.78
CA PHE A 37 -1.46 -0.64 7.84
C PHE A 37 -1.52 -1.30 9.22
N MET A 38 -2.59 -2.05 9.52
CA MET A 38 -2.70 -2.81 10.78
C MET A 38 -1.54 -3.78 11.01
N LYS A 39 -0.99 -4.38 9.96
CA LYS A 39 0.20 -5.26 10.04
C LYS A 39 1.48 -4.43 10.19
N PHE A 40 1.57 -3.33 9.46
CA PHE A 40 2.72 -2.44 9.45
C PHE A 40 2.93 -1.71 10.78
N GLU A 41 1.87 -1.24 11.42
CA GLU A 41 1.92 -0.53 12.71
C GLU A 41 2.39 -1.42 13.87
N LYS A 42 2.26 -2.75 13.72
CA LYS A 42 2.76 -3.72 14.69
C LYS A 42 4.27 -3.93 14.61
N LEU A 43 4.93 -3.43 13.56
CA LEU A 43 6.38 -3.56 13.41
C LEU A 43 7.09 -2.57 14.35
N SER A 44 7.90 -3.10 15.26
CA SER A 44 8.66 -2.30 16.22
C SER A 44 10.00 -1.80 15.66
N LEU A 45 10.60 -2.55 14.72
CA LEU A 45 11.90 -2.24 14.16
C LEU A 45 11.77 -1.32 12.92
N LYS A 46 12.49 -0.19 12.95
CA LYS A 46 12.51 0.76 11.84
C LYS A 46 13.08 0.17 10.54
N SER A 47 14.06 -0.74 10.64
CA SER A 47 14.58 -1.49 9.49
C SER A 47 13.53 -2.36 8.82
N GLU A 48 12.69 -3.04 9.62
CA GLU A 48 11.58 -3.85 9.12
C GLU A 48 10.48 -3.00 8.51
N GLN A 49 10.14 -1.87 9.14
CA GLN A 49 9.21 -0.89 8.58
C GLN A 49 9.69 -0.39 7.21
N ILE A 50 10.94 0.06 7.09
CA ILE A 50 11.51 0.52 5.82
C ILE A 50 11.51 -0.58 4.77
N THR A 51 11.86 -1.81 5.16
CA THR A 51 11.85 -2.95 4.25
C THR A 51 10.44 -3.26 3.75
N THR A 52 9.44 -3.20 4.64
CA THR A 52 8.03 -3.43 4.33
C THR A 52 7.47 -2.34 3.41
N ILE A 53 7.83 -1.07 3.64
CA ILE A 53 7.49 0.05 2.75
C ILE A 53 8.06 -0.16 1.36
N LYS A 54 9.36 -0.49 1.24
CA LYS A 54 9.99 -0.74 -0.07
C LYS A 54 9.27 -1.86 -0.82
N LYS A 55 8.99 -2.98 -0.15
CA LYS A 55 8.26 -4.10 -0.74
C LYS A 55 6.87 -3.67 -1.22
N LYS A 56 6.15 -2.88 -0.43
CA LYS A 56 4.82 -2.38 -0.79
C LYS A 56 4.87 -1.42 -1.99
N ILE A 57 5.84 -0.50 -2.05
CA ILE A 57 6.04 0.39 -3.21
C ILE A 57 6.22 -0.44 -4.49
N PHE A 58 7.05 -1.49 -4.45
CA PHE A 58 7.25 -2.37 -5.61
C PHE A 58 6.00 -3.19 -5.94
N ALA A 59 5.34 -3.78 -4.95
CA ALA A 59 4.12 -4.56 -5.17
C ALA A 59 3.01 -3.70 -5.79
N ASP A 60 2.90 -2.44 -5.36
CA ASP A 60 1.87 -1.53 -5.85
C ASP A 60 2.15 -1.02 -7.29
N THR A 61 3.29 -1.36 -7.90
CA THR A 61 3.60 -0.99 -9.30
C THR A 61 2.74 -1.71 -10.35
N ILE A 62 2.09 -2.82 -9.99
CA ILE A 62 1.17 -3.51 -10.89
C ILE A 62 -0.16 -2.75 -11.05
N TYR A 63 -0.45 -1.86 -10.11
CA TYR A 63 -1.66 -1.04 -10.13
C TYR A 63 -1.36 0.30 -10.78
N VAL A 64 -2.16 0.64 -11.80
CA VAL A 64 -2.09 1.94 -12.46
C VAL A 64 -3.16 2.82 -11.85
N ARG A 65 -2.75 3.95 -11.26
CA ARG A 65 -3.70 4.97 -10.82
C ARG A 65 -4.35 5.56 -12.06
N GLN A 66 -5.56 5.14 -12.38
CA GLN A 66 -6.32 5.80 -13.44
C GLN A 66 -6.53 7.24 -12.99
N ASN A 67 -5.92 8.19 -13.70
CA ASN A 67 -6.31 9.58 -13.65
C ASN A 67 -7.70 9.66 -14.28
N SER A 68 -8.74 9.18 -13.58
CA SER A 68 -10.06 9.63 -13.90
C SER A 68 -9.98 11.14 -13.76
N LYS A 69 -10.11 11.84 -14.89
CA LYS A 69 -10.48 13.24 -14.87
C LYS A 69 -11.80 13.25 -14.11
N ILE A 70 -11.75 13.38 -12.78
CA ILE A 70 -12.93 13.62 -11.96
C ILE A 70 -13.38 15.01 -12.41
N ARG A 71 -14.12 15.06 -13.52
CA ARG A 71 -14.86 16.24 -13.92
C ARG A 71 -15.91 16.38 -12.84
N ILE A 72 -15.74 17.38 -11.97
CA ILE A 72 -16.82 17.85 -11.12
C ILE A 72 -17.86 18.43 -12.08
N ILE A 73 -18.83 17.60 -12.48
CA ILE A 73 -20.01 18.07 -13.21
C ILE A 73 -20.97 18.58 -12.13
N ILE A 74 -21.14 19.89 -12.08
CA ILE A 74 -22.06 20.54 -11.17
C ILE A 74 -23.50 20.22 -11.63
N LYS A 75 -24.24 19.57 -10.71
CA LYS A 75 -25.68 19.31 -10.65
C LYS A 75 -26.48 19.64 -11.92
N ASN A 76 -26.59 18.67 -12.82
CA ASN A 76 -27.89 18.11 -13.21
C ASN A 76 -27.67 16.88 -14.08
N GLN A 77 -28.34 15.78 -13.71
CA GLN A 77 -28.46 14.50 -14.43
C GLN A 77 -27.43 13.39 -14.12
N LYS A 78 -28.03 12.28 -13.66
CA LYS A 78 -27.58 10.87 -13.64
C LYS A 78 -26.50 10.48 -12.63
N LYS A 79 -26.87 9.52 -11.76
CA LYS A 79 -25.99 8.76 -10.86
C LYS A 79 -24.71 8.38 -11.62
N LEU A 80 -23.59 8.97 -11.23
CA LEU A 80 -22.28 8.59 -11.77
C LEU A 80 -21.98 7.14 -11.40
N LYS A 81 -21.62 6.34 -12.40
CA LYS A 81 -20.97 5.04 -12.18
C LYS A 81 -19.60 5.37 -11.59
N LYS A 82 -19.39 5.06 -10.31
CA LYS A 82 -18.10 5.21 -9.63
C LYS A 82 -17.08 4.37 -10.40
N ILE A 83 -16.17 5.02 -11.12
CA ILE A 83 -15.06 4.32 -11.77
C ILE A 83 -14.22 3.77 -10.63
N ASP A 84 -14.08 2.44 -10.61
CA ASP A 84 -13.25 1.77 -9.62
C ASP A 84 -11.80 2.17 -9.90
N CYS A 85 -11.25 3.04 -9.05
CA CYS A 85 -9.90 3.55 -9.21
C CYS A 85 -9.01 2.75 -8.27
N GLU A 86 -7.88 2.27 -8.79
CA GLU A 86 -6.85 1.63 -7.99
C GLU A 86 -6.47 2.49 -6.79
N CYS A 87 -6.71 1.96 -5.60
CA CYS A 87 -6.53 2.66 -4.35
C CYS A 87 -5.07 2.54 -3.88
N LYS A 88 -4.14 3.23 -4.55
CA LYS A 88 -2.71 3.18 -4.15
C LYS A 88 -2.42 4.06 -2.93
N ILE A 89 -1.60 3.55 -2.01
CA ILE A 89 -0.98 4.34 -0.94
C ILE A 89 -0.01 5.34 -1.58
N VAL A 90 0.04 6.56 -1.05
CA VAL A 90 1.05 7.55 -1.46
C VAL A 90 2.28 7.42 -0.58
N PHE A 91 3.44 7.18 -1.19
CA PHE A 91 4.71 7.11 -0.46
C PHE A 91 5.55 8.36 -0.70
N VAL A 92 6.06 8.96 0.37
CA VAL A 92 6.83 10.20 0.31
C VAL A 92 8.06 10.11 1.19
N LEU A 93 9.22 10.47 0.63
CA LEU A 93 10.39 10.81 1.41
C LEU A 93 10.39 12.32 1.67
N TYR A 94 10.17 12.71 2.92
CA TYR A 94 10.00 14.11 3.31
C TYR A 94 11.22 14.68 4.01
N PHE A 95 11.66 15.86 3.58
CA PHE A 95 12.68 16.68 4.23
C PHE A 95 12.06 18.01 4.68
N LYS A 96 12.72 18.75 5.58
CA LYS A 96 12.25 20.07 6.05
C LYS A 96 11.91 21.08 4.93
N LYS A 97 12.49 20.93 3.74
CA LYS A 97 12.28 21.82 2.58
C LYS A 97 11.83 21.04 1.34
N GLY A 98 10.77 20.25 1.46
CA GLY A 98 10.14 19.52 0.36
C GLY A 98 10.20 18.01 0.50
N GLY A 99 9.40 17.32 -0.32
CA GLY A 99 9.32 15.86 -0.35
C GLY A 99 9.48 15.31 -1.77
N HIS A 100 9.85 14.04 -1.84
CA HIS A 100 9.92 13.27 -3.07
C HIS A 100 8.87 12.17 -3.02
N LEU A 101 7.96 12.16 -3.99
CA LEU A 101 7.05 11.05 -4.20
C LEU A 101 7.85 9.82 -4.64
N LEU A 102 7.53 8.68 -4.04
CA LEU A 102 8.19 7.40 -4.30
C LEU A 102 7.21 6.48 -5.03
N ASP A 103 7.09 6.70 -6.34
CA ASP A 103 6.31 5.85 -7.24
C ASP A 103 7.20 5.52 -8.46
N PRO A 104 7.61 4.25 -8.66
CA PRO A 104 8.46 3.88 -9.80
C PRO A 104 7.82 4.13 -11.17
N ILE A 105 6.48 4.20 -11.26
CA ILE A 105 5.75 4.47 -12.49
C ILE A 105 5.76 5.97 -12.78
N GLU A 106 5.36 6.81 -11.81
CA GLU A 106 5.33 8.28 -11.98
C GLU A 106 6.74 8.90 -11.94
N HIS A 107 7.69 8.26 -11.24
CA HIS A 107 9.05 8.74 -11.01
C HIS A 107 10.08 7.60 -11.20
N PRO A 108 10.63 7.41 -12.42
CA PRO A 108 11.52 6.29 -12.75
C PRO A 108 12.77 6.15 -11.88
N LYS A 109 13.26 7.27 -11.32
CA LYS A 109 14.41 7.30 -10.40
C LYS A 109 14.10 6.81 -8.98
N THR A 110 12.85 6.47 -8.67
CA THR A 110 12.43 5.97 -7.34
C THR A 110 13.28 4.78 -6.91
N ASN A 111 13.55 3.82 -7.80
CA ASN A 111 14.31 2.61 -7.45
C ASN A 111 15.75 2.92 -6.98
N GLU A 112 16.40 3.91 -7.61
CA GLU A 112 17.72 4.38 -7.21
C GLU A 112 17.66 5.09 -5.84
N ILE A 113 16.63 5.91 -5.61
CA ILE A 113 16.39 6.58 -4.33
C ILE A 113 16.14 5.57 -3.21
N LEU A 114 15.32 4.53 -3.44
CA LEU A 114 15.02 3.51 -2.43
C LEU A 114 16.26 2.76 -1.97
N LYS A 115 17.27 2.57 -2.82
CA LYS A 115 18.56 1.96 -2.43
C LYS A 115 19.34 2.83 -1.43
N LEU A 116 19.15 4.15 -1.45
CA LEU A 116 19.83 5.09 -0.57
C LEU A 116 19.18 5.20 0.82
N ILE A 117 17.90 4.84 0.94
CA ILE A 117 17.13 4.92 2.19
C ILE A 117 17.52 3.78 3.13
N THR A 118 17.91 4.12 4.35
CA THR A 118 18.25 3.17 5.42
C THR A 118 17.72 3.66 6.77
N GLU A 119 17.60 2.77 7.75
CA GLU A 119 17.14 3.15 9.09
C GLU A 119 17.99 4.28 9.72
N LYS A 120 19.28 4.37 9.37
CA LYS A 120 20.20 5.37 9.89
C LYS A 120 19.93 6.78 9.37
N ASN A 121 19.23 6.90 8.24
CA ASN A 121 18.96 8.18 7.61
C ASN A 121 17.47 8.57 7.59
N ILE A 122 16.59 7.72 8.12
CA ILE A 122 15.19 8.04 8.37
C ILE A 122 15.02 8.29 9.86
N ASP A 123 14.43 9.44 10.21
CA ASP A 123 14.24 9.84 11.59
C ASP A 123 12.97 9.22 12.16
N ASN A 124 11.86 9.33 11.41
CA ASN A 124 10.58 8.73 11.77
C ASN A 124 9.75 8.43 10.51
N ILE A 125 8.73 7.61 10.72
CA ILE A 125 7.75 7.25 9.70
C ILE A 125 6.38 7.63 10.26
N ARG A 126 5.56 8.30 9.45
CA ARG A 126 4.20 8.69 9.81
C ARG A 126 3.22 8.19 8.77
N ILE A 127 2.06 7.78 9.22
CA ILE A 127 0.93 7.41 8.37
C ILE A 127 -0.09 8.54 8.46
N LEU A 128 -0.60 9.01 7.32
CA LEU A 128 -1.74 9.91 7.27
C LEU A 128 -2.90 9.17 6.64
N GLU A 129 -4.02 9.10 7.35
CA GLU A 129 -5.24 8.44 6.91
C GLU A 129 -6.40 9.42 6.85
N GLY A 130 -7.45 9.07 6.11
CA GLY A 130 -8.68 9.85 6.04
C GLY A 130 -8.46 11.31 5.68
N TYR A 131 -8.89 12.21 6.58
CA TYR A 131 -8.81 13.65 6.35
C TYR A 131 -7.36 14.14 6.21
N ASP A 132 -6.43 13.69 7.06
CA ASP A 132 -5.06 14.18 7.04
C ASP A 132 -4.33 13.83 5.74
N GLY A 133 -4.56 12.62 5.22
CA GLY A 133 -4.03 12.19 3.93
C GLY A 133 -4.63 13.00 2.78
N THR A 134 -5.95 13.20 2.78
CA THR A 134 -6.64 13.90 1.69
C THR A 134 -6.44 15.41 1.71
N ALA A 135 -6.25 16.02 2.88
CA ALA A 135 -5.96 17.45 3.02
C ALA A 135 -4.62 17.83 2.35
N LEU A 136 -3.62 16.95 2.44
CA LEU A 136 -2.28 17.22 1.89
C LEU A 136 -2.06 16.65 0.49
N TYR A 137 -2.73 15.55 0.14
CA TYR A 137 -2.49 14.82 -1.12
C TYR A 137 -3.76 14.68 -1.99
N GLY A 138 -4.85 15.37 -1.64
CA GLY A 138 -6.11 15.33 -2.36
C GLY A 138 -6.71 13.92 -2.44
N SER A 139 -7.38 13.62 -3.55
CA SER A 139 -7.97 12.30 -3.78
C SER A 139 -6.94 11.17 -3.77
N LYS A 140 -5.67 11.45 -4.11
CA LYS A 140 -4.56 10.48 -4.05
C LYS A 140 -4.30 10.02 -2.60
N GLY A 141 -4.51 10.90 -1.62
CA GLY A 141 -4.28 10.59 -0.20
C GLY A 141 -5.38 9.76 0.48
N LYS A 142 -6.51 9.51 -0.20
CA LYS A 142 -7.66 8.80 0.38
C LYS A 142 -7.31 7.40 0.88
N CYS A 143 -6.41 6.73 0.15
CA CYS A 143 -5.99 5.36 0.40
C CYS A 143 -4.87 5.25 1.44
N GLY A 144 -4.53 6.37 2.09
CA GLY A 144 -3.43 6.49 3.02
C GLY A 144 -2.17 7.07 2.38
N VAL A 145 -1.36 7.68 3.23
CA VAL A 145 -0.06 8.25 2.89
C VAL A 145 0.97 7.77 3.89
N VAL A 146 2.13 7.33 3.41
CA VAL A 146 3.28 6.99 4.25
C VAL A 146 4.38 8.02 4.03
N LEU A 147 4.70 8.76 5.08
CA LEU A 147 5.74 9.77 5.14
C LEU A 147 6.97 9.21 5.85
N MET A 148 8.07 9.02 5.12
CA MET A 148 9.38 8.80 5.73
C MET A 148 10.08 10.15 5.91
N HIS A 149 10.23 10.60 7.15
CA HIS A 149 10.90 11.87 7.45
C HIS A 149 12.41 11.67 7.58
N SER A 150 13.18 12.57 6.96
CA SER A 150 14.64 12.60 7.07
C SER A 150 15.17 14.02 7.23
N ASN A 151 16.07 14.20 8.19
CA ASN A 151 16.90 15.39 8.36
C ASN A 151 18.34 15.16 7.85
N SER A 152 18.63 13.99 7.27
CA SER A 152 19.96 13.65 6.78
C SER A 152 20.34 14.49 5.57
N ARG A 153 21.20 15.50 5.79
CA ARG A 153 21.78 16.31 4.71
C ARG A 153 22.54 15.45 3.69
N LYS A 154 23.21 14.39 4.16
CA LYS A 154 23.93 13.43 3.31
C LYS A 154 22.99 12.68 2.38
N LEU A 155 21.87 12.16 2.89
CA LEU A 155 20.86 11.51 2.06
C LEU A 155 20.28 12.48 1.03
N LYS A 156 19.89 13.68 1.47
CA LYS A 156 19.34 14.72 0.58
C LYS A 156 20.29 15.03 -0.59
N ARG A 157 21.59 15.19 -0.32
CA ARG A 157 22.60 15.42 -1.36
C ARG A 157 22.72 14.25 -2.33
N LYS A 158 22.73 13.01 -1.83
CA LYS A 158 22.79 11.82 -2.69
C LYS A 158 21.58 11.72 -3.61
N ILE A 159 20.38 12.03 -3.12
CA ILE A 159 19.15 12.04 -3.92
C ILE A 159 19.19 13.13 -4.99
N LYS A 160 19.67 14.34 -4.65
CA LYS A 160 19.84 15.42 -5.63
C LYS A 160 20.76 15.02 -6.79
N ASN A 161 21.73 14.13 -6.57
CA ASN A 161 22.63 13.66 -7.63
C ASN A 161 22.03 12.51 -8.47
N VAL A 162 20.88 11.97 -8.06
CA VAL A 162 20.16 10.89 -8.77
C VAL A 162 19.05 11.47 -9.65
N LEU A 163 18.43 12.56 -9.21
CA LEU A 163 17.41 13.33 -9.92
C LEU A 163 18.06 14.21 -11.00
#